data_AF-A0A381ZAV9-F1
#
_entry.id   AF-A0A381ZAV9-F1
#
_cell.length_a   1.000
_cell.length_b   1.000
_cell.length_c   1.000
_cell.angle_alpha   90.00
_cell.angle_beta   90.00
_cell.angle_gamma   90.00
#
_symmetry.space_group_name_H-M   'P 1'
#
loop_
_entity.id
_entity.type
_entity.pdbx_description
1 polymer ?
#
loop_
_entity_poly.entity_id
_entity_poly.type
_entity_poly.pdbx_seq_one_letter_code
_entity_poly.pdbx_strand_id
1 'polypeptide(L)'
;MDTQKNLMMFTIVISAIYGVWAIFAPGHIMSTYGTPEELVNPIALSIVMLFGVSAWVVAILGWHIRATVTEENVEKAMSYFALAWLLYGLHGVLSEKVFTWPEGLEPPTFSESTIGGIVFLVLSVVYYIFRKPKSS
;
A
#
# COMPACT_ATOMS: atom_id res chain seq x y z
N MET A 1 11.76 -19.68 -8.67
CA MET A 1 10.72 -19.03 -7.83
C MET A 1 11.23 -17.88 -6.94
N ASP A 2 12.54 -17.64 -6.87
CA ASP A 2 13.11 -16.71 -5.89
C ASP A 2 12.67 -15.27 -6.09
N THR A 3 12.59 -14.81 -7.34
CA THR A 3 12.09 -13.47 -7.68
C THR A 3 10.70 -13.23 -7.10
N GLN A 4 9.76 -14.18 -7.27
CA GLN A 4 8.40 -14.06 -6.76
C GLN A 4 8.37 -14.05 -5.24
N LYS A 5 9.12 -14.96 -4.59
CA LYS A 5 9.20 -15.01 -3.12
C LYS A 5 9.86 -13.77 -2.52
N ASN A 6 10.79 -13.13 -3.23
CA ASN A 6 11.42 -11.88 -2.80
C ASN A 6 10.47 -10.69 -2.96
N LEU A 7 9.70 -10.64 -4.05
CA LEU A 7 8.63 -9.65 -4.21
C LEU A 7 7.56 -9.82 -3.12
N MET A 8 7.06 -11.04 -2.88
CA MET A 8 6.14 -11.27 -1.75
C MET A 8 6.71 -10.79 -0.41
N MET A 9 8.01 -11.06 -0.16
CA MET A 9 8.69 -10.57 1.05
C MET A 9 8.71 -9.04 1.13
N PHE A 10 8.97 -8.35 0.02
CA PHE A 10 8.96 -6.89 -0.02
C PHE A 10 7.61 -6.32 0.43
N THR A 11 6.49 -6.86 -0.08
CA THR A 11 5.15 -6.43 0.38
C THR A 11 4.97 -6.67 1.88
N ILE A 12 5.38 -7.84 2.38
CA ILE A 12 5.25 -8.17 3.81
C ILE A 12 6.04 -7.17 4.68
N VAL A 13 7.29 -6.90 4.33
CA VAL A 13 8.16 -6.00 5.09
C VAL A 13 7.62 -4.58 5.11
N ILE A 14 7.19 -4.06 3.95
CA ILE A 14 6.59 -2.72 3.88
C ILE A 14 5.33 -2.65 4.72
N SER A 15 4.43 -3.63 4.58
CA SER A 15 3.19 -3.67 5.36
C SER A 15 3.44 -3.74 6.86
N ALA A 16 4.45 -4.46 7.32
CA ALA A 16 4.82 -4.51 8.73
C ALA A 16 5.36 -3.14 9.23
N ILE A 17 6.28 -2.52 8.47
CA ILE A 17 6.87 -1.22 8.83
C ILE A 17 5.80 -0.12 8.86
N TYR A 18 5.00 0.00 7.79
CA TYR A 18 3.90 0.95 7.73
C TYR A 18 2.83 0.66 8.78
N GLY A 19 2.57 -0.62 9.07
CA GLY A 19 1.63 -1.02 10.11
C GLY A 19 2.04 -0.52 11.49
N VAL A 20 3.29 -0.75 11.89
CA VAL A 20 3.83 -0.20 13.16
C VAL A 20 3.76 1.32 13.15
N TRP A 21 4.22 1.95 12.08
CA TRP A 21 4.27 3.41 12.00
C TRP A 21 2.87 4.03 12.12
N ALA A 22 1.87 3.48 11.44
CA ALA A 22 0.49 3.96 11.48
C ALA A 22 -0.17 3.76 12.85
N ILE A 23 0.14 2.68 13.56
CA ILE A 23 -0.40 2.41 14.90
C ILE A 23 0.20 3.35 15.94
N PHE A 24 1.53 3.52 15.93
CA PHE A 24 2.25 4.19 17.02
C PHE A 24 2.57 5.66 16.76
N ALA A 25 2.57 6.10 15.50
CA ALA A 25 2.73 7.51 15.15
C ALA A 25 1.83 7.92 13.96
N PRO A 26 0.49 7.78 14.11
CA PRO A 26 -0.47 8.10 13.05
C PRO A 26 -0.38 9.56 12.57
N GLY A 27 -0.14 10.51 13.47
CA GLY A 27 0.00 11.93 13.11
C GLY A 27 1.23 12.19 12.23
N HIS A 28 2.33 11.47 12.48
CA HIS A 28 3.52 11.57 11.64
C HIS A 28 3.28 11.01 10.23
N ILE A 29 2.48 9.94 10.11
CA ILE A 29 2.01 9.46 8.80
C ILE A 29 1.20 10.54 8.09
N MET A 30 0.18 11.11 8.73
CA MET A 30 -0.66 12.13 8.11
C MET A 30 0.16 13.33 7.62
N SER A 31 1.09 13.81 8.45
CA SER A 31 2.02 14.88 8.08
C SER A 31 2.92 14.50 6.89
N THR A 32 3.42 13.26 6.83
CA THR A 32 4.24 12.80 5.70
C THR A 32 3.47 12.76 4.38
N TYR A 33 2.16 12.49 4.45
CA TYR A 33 1.27 12.56 3.29
C TYR A 33 0.75 13.97 2.99
N GLY A 34 1.30 15.00 3.64
CA GLY A 34 0.92 16.40 3.40
C GLY A 34 -0.47 16.76 3.93
N THR A 35 -1.02 16.00 4.88
CA THR A 35 -2.33 16.31 5.44
C THR A 35 -2.27 17.64 6.20
N PRO A 36 -3.17 18.61 5.91
CA PRO A 36 -3.27 19.85 6.68
C PRO A 36 -3.55 19.59 8.16
N GLU A 37 -2.90 20.35 9.05
CA GLU A 37 -3.04 20.19 10.51
C GLU A 37 -4.48 20.38 10.98
N GLU A 38 -5.24 21.23 10.30
CA GLU A 38 -6.66 21.51 10.56
C GLU A 38 -7.54 20.26 10.40
N LEU A 39 -7.10 19.28 9.61
CA LEU A 39 -7.81 18.02 9.38
C LEU A 39 -7.34 16.91 10.34
N VAL A 40 -6.26 17.13 11.08
CA VAL A 40 -5.73 16.16 12.04
C VAL A 40 -6.53 16.23 13.34
N ASN A 41 -7.36 15.21 13.56
CA ASN A 41 -8.20 15.09 14.74
C ASN A 41 -8.26 13.64 15.23
N PRO A 42 -8.79 13.37 16.45
CA PRO A 42 -8.79 12.02 17.02
C PRO A 42 -9.47 10.95 16.16
N ILE A 43 -10.50 11.31 15.38
CA ILE A 43 -11.19 10.38 14.48
C ILE A 43 -10.28 10.03 13.30
N ALA A 44 -9.67 11.03 12.67
CA ALA A 44 -8.74 10.83 11.57
C ALA A 44 -7.53 9.97 11.99
N LEU A 45 -6.96 10.25 13.16
CA LEU A 45 -5.86 9.47 13.73
C LEU A 45 -6.27 8.02 14.02
N SER A 46 -7.48 7.80 14.54
CA SER A 46 -8.02 6.45 14.78
C SER A 46 -8.17 5.65 13.49
N ILE A 47 -8.60 6.29 12.39
CA ILE A 47 -8.69 5.64 11.07
C ILE A 47 -7.29 5.23 10.58
N VAL A 48 -6.28 6.08 10.74
CA VAL A 48 -4.89 5.75 10.37
C VAL A 48 -4.36 4.59 11.21
N MET A 49 -4.66 4.55 12.51
CA MET A 49 -4.29 3.42 13.36
C MET A 49 -4.95 2.11 12.90
N LEU A 50 -6.24 2.15 12.53
CA LEU A 50 -6.96 0.99 12.00
C LEU A 50 -6.38 0.52 10.66
N PHE A 51 -5.98 1.45 9.80
CA PHE A 51 -5.21 1.16 8.60
C PHE A 51 -3.92 0.41 8.94
N GLY A 52 -3.21 0.84 9.98
CA GLY A 52 -2.00 0.16 10.46
C GLY A 52 -2.24 -1.30 10.90
N VAL A 53 -3.36 -1.57 11.59
CA VAL A 53 -3.77 -2.94 11.94
C VAL A 53 -4.06 -3.75 10.68
N SER A 54 -4.72 -3.16 9.69
CA SER A 54 -5.01 -3.80 8.41
C SER A 54 -3.73 -4.12 7.62
N ALA A 55 -2.72 -3.25 7.67
CA ALA A 55 -1.40 -3.52 7.09
C ALA A 55 -0.72 -4.72 7.77
N TRP A 56 -0.84 -4.87 9.08
CA TRP A 56 -0.37 -6.07 9.80
C TRP A 56 -1.09 -7.35 9.37
N VAL A 57 -2.40 -7.30 9.12
CA VAL A 57 -3.14 -8.45 8.56
C VAL A 57 -2.57 -8.83 7.19
N VAL A 58 -2.28 -7.86 6.32
CA VAL A 58 -1.64 -8.11 5.02
C VAL A 58 -0.25 -8.73 5.19
N ALA A 59 0.56 -8.26 6.15
CA ALA A 59 1.89 -8.81 6.42
C ALA A 59 1.80 -10.30 6.84
N ILE A 60 0.88 -10.64 7.75
CA ILE A 60 0.69 -12.01 8.24
C ILE A 60 0.18 -12.94 7.15
N LEU A 61 -0.87 -12.52 6.42
CA LEU A 61 -1.43 -13.32 5.33
C LEU A 61 -0.42 -13.47 4.19
N GLY A 62 0.30 -12.40 3.86
CA GLY A 62 1.36 -12.42 2.87
C GLY A 62 2.48 -13.39 3.25
N TRP A 63 2.88 -13.42 4.52
CA TRP A 63 3.85 -14.38 5.03
C TRP A 63 3.38 -15.82 4.87
N HIS A 64 2.11 -16.09 5.23
CA HIS A 64 1.51 -17.40 5.03
C HIS A 64 1.49 -17.82 3.56
N ILE A 65 1.05 -16.94 2.65
CA ILE A 65 1.03 -17.20 1.20
C ILE A 65 2.45 -17.49 0.70
N ARG A 66 3.44 -16.67 1.08
CA ARG A 66 4.84 -16.88 0.67
C ARG A 66 5.39 -18.23 1.13
N ALA A 67 5.00 -18.69 2.31
CA ALA A 67 5.44 -19.97 2.87
C ALA A 67 4.82 -21.17 2.16
N THR A 68 3.60 -21.04 1.63
CA THR A 68 2.82 -22.16 1.06
C THR A 68 2.70 -22.14 -0.46
N VAL A 69 3.14 -21.06 -1.13
CA VAL A 69 3.10 -20.93 -2.59
C VAL A 69 3.98 -21.98 -3.28
N THR A 70 3.46 -22.55 -4.37
CA THR A 70 4.08 -23.56 -5.22
C THR A 70 4.22 -23.06 -6.66
N GLU A 71 4.94 -23.78 -7.52
CA GLU A 71 5.07 -23.42 -8.94
C GLU A 71 3.72 -23.40 -9.68
N GLU A 72 2.76 -24.22 -9.26
CA GLU A 72 1.44 -24.30 -9.88
C GLU A 72 0.58 -23.07 -9.58
N ASN A 73 0.67 -22.51 -8.37
CA ASN A 73 -0.22 -21.44 -7.90
C ASN A 73 0.45 -20.06 -7.80
N VAL A 74 1.76 -19.95 -8.03
CA VAL A 74 2.51 -18.70 -7.87
C VAL A 74 2.01 -17.57 -8.77
N GLU A 75 1.60 -17.85 -10.00
CA GLU A 75 1.04 -16.82 -10.88
C GLU A 75 -0.21 -16.18 -10.26
N LYS A 76 -1.11 -17.01 -9.73
CA LYS A 76 -2.34 -16.56 -9.10
C LYS A 76 -2.04 -15.77 -7.83
N ALA A 77 -1.15 -16.27 -6.99
CA ALA A 77 -0.70 -15.58 -5.78
C ALA A 77 -0.12 -14.20 -6.11
N MET A 78 0.83 -14.11 -7.04
CA MET A 78 1.44 -12.85 -7.47
C MET A 78 0.42 -11.88 -8.09
N SER A 79 -0.61 -12.39 -8.78
CA SER A 79 -1.68 -11.55 -9.32
C SER A 79 -2.50 -10.87 -8.23
N TYR A 80 -2.71 -11.53 -7.08
CA TYR A 80 -3.35 -10.89 -5.92
C TYR A 80 -2.51 -9.75 -5.35
N PHE A 81 -1.19 -9.94 -5.22
CA PHE A 81 -0.30 -8.86 -4.79
C PHE A 81 -0.28 -7.71 -5.80
N ALA A 82 -0.23 -8.01 -7.10
CA ALA A 82 -0.29 -6.99 -8.15
C ALA A 82 -1.61 -6.18 -8.08
N LEU A 83 -2.74 -6.86 -7.86
CA LEU A 83 -4.04 -6.21 -7.71
C LEU A 83 -4.12 -5.37 -6.43
N ALA A 84 -3.56 -5.84 -5.32
CA ALA A 84 -3.50 -5.06 -4.09
C ALA A 84 -2.74 -3.75 -4.31
N TRP A 85 -1.56 -3.81 -4.93
CA TRP A 85 -0.79 -2.61 -5.29
C TRP A 85 -1.54 -1.70 -6.27
N LEU A 86 -2.27 -2.27 -7.23
CA LEU A 86 -3.10 -1.50 -8.16
C LEU A 86 -4.14 -0.68 -7.41
N LEU A 87 -4.88 -1.32 -6.50
CA LEU A 87 -5.95 -0.67 -5.73
C LEU A 87 -5.39 0.44 -4.83
N TYR A 88 -4.25 0.19 -4.18
CA TYR A 88 -3.54 1.24 -3.42
C TYR A 88 -3.10 2.41 -4.30
N GLY A 89 -2.56 2.12 -5.49
CA GLY A 89 -2.13 3.15 -6.42
C GLY A 89 -3.29 3.99 -6.96
N LEU A 90 -4.40 3.34 -7.33
CA LEU A 90 -5.62 4.02 -7.76
C LEU A 90 -6.20 4.90 -6.65
N HIS A 91 -6.21 4.41 -5.40
CA HIS A 91 -6.60 5.25 -4.27
C HIS A 91 -5.75 6.51 -4.20
N GLY A 92 -4.42 6.39 -4.17
CA GLY A 92 -3.53 7.55 -3.99
C GLY A 92 -3.68 8.61 -5.09
N VAL A 93 -3.94 8.19 -6.34
CA VAL A 93 -4.09 9.12 -7.47
C VAL A 93 -5.50 9.75 -7.56
N LEU A 94 -6.53 9.07 -7.05
CA LEU A 94 -7.93 9.47 -7.25
C LEU A 94 -8.58 10.08 -6.00
N SER A 95 -8.24 9.60 -4.81
CA SER A 95 -8.93 9.95 -3.56
C SER A 95 -9.10 11.46 -3.39
N GLU A 96 -8.01 12.21 -3.51
CA GLU A 96 -8.00 13.66 -3.36
C GLU A 96 -8.85 14.40 -4.40
N LYS A 97 -9.07 13.80 -5.57
CA LYS A 97 -9.89 14.38 -6.66
C LYS A 97 -11.36 14.04 -6.55
N VAL A 98 -11.68 12.98 -5.80
CA VAL A 98 -13.06 12.51 -5.60
C VAL A 98 -13.70 13.19 -4.39
N PHE A 99 -12.90 13.62 -3.42
CA PHE A 99 -13.40 14.30 -2.23
C PHE A 99 -13.59 15.81 -2.44
N THR A 100 -14.61 16.36 -1.78
CA THR A 100 -14.76 17.80 -1.60
C THR A 100 -13.86 18.26 -0.46
N TRP A 101 -13.04 19.26 -0.73
CA TRP A 101 -12.13 19.85 0.25
C TRP A 101 -12.69 21.16 0.82
N PRO A 102 -12.37 21.50 2.08
CA PRO A 102 -12.57 22.85 2.56
C PRO A 102 -11.78 23.86 1.72
N GLU A 103 -12.34 25.05 1.55
CA GLU A 103 -11.72 26.13 0.77
C GLU A 103 -10.32 26.46 1.30
N GLY A 104 -9.32 26.44 0.43
CA GLY A 104 -7.92 26.72 0.75
C GLY A 104 -7.13 25.52 1.28
N LEU A 105 -7.77 24.36 1.46
CA LEU A 105 -7.13 23.10 1.86
C LEU A 105 -7.11 22.07 0.72
N GLU A 106 -7.42 22.48 -0.50
CA GLU A 106 -7.33 21.61 -1.67
C GLU A 106 -5.87 21.17 -1.90
N PRO A 107 -5.62 19.87 -2.06
CA PRO A 107 -4.28 19.39 -2.35
C PRO A 107 -3.84 19.83 -3.76
N PRO A 108 -2.54 20.08 -3.97
CA PRO A 108 -2.02 20.37 -5.30
C PRO A 108 -2.20 19.17 -6.22
N THR A 109 -2.22 19.41 -7.54
CA THR A 109 -2.39 18.34 -8.54
C THR A 109 -1.36 17.21 -8.44
N PHE A 110 -0.15 17.51 -7.93
CA PHE A 110 0.91 16.56 -7.61
C PHE A 110 1.24 16.63 -6.12
N SER A 111 0.35 16.09 -5.29
CA SER A 111 0.56 15.89 -3.86
C SER A 111 1.45 14.67 -3.56
N GLU A 112 1.91 14.57 -2.32
CA GLU A 112 2.61 13.41 -1.77
C GLU A 112 1.78 12.13 -1.90
N SER A 113 0.47 12.22 -1.69
CA SER A 113 -0.48 11.11 -1.90
C SER A 113 -0.52 10.67 -3.37
N THR A 114 -0.61 11.63 -4.30
CA THR A 114 -0.61 11.35 -5.74
C THR A 114 0.70 10.68 -6.17
N ILE A 115 1.84 11.19 -5.69
CA ILE A 115 3.17 10.62 -5.97
C ILE A 115 3.27 9.20 -5.42
N GLY A 116 2.86 8.99 -4.17
CA GLY A 116 2.81 7.65 -3.57
C GLY A 116 1.91 6.69 -4.35
N GLY A 117 0.75 7.17 -4.81
CA GLY A 117 -0.16 6.42 -5.67
C GLY A 117 0.51 5.96 -6.97
N ILE A 118 1.23 6.84 -7.65
CA ILE A 118 1.99 6.49 -8.86
C ILE A 118 3.04 5.41 -8.58
N VAL A 119 3.77 5.51 -7.46
CA VAL A 119 4.75 4.48 -7.06
C VAL A 119 4.07 3.11 -6.88
N PHE A 120 2.91 3.06 -6.23
CA PHE A 120 2.16 1.81 -6.06
C PHE A 120 1.61 1.26 -7.38
N LEU A 121 1.21 2.12 -8.34
CA LEU A 121 0.85 1.68 -9.69
C LEU A 121 2.04 1.04 -10.41
N VAL A 122 3.24 1.62 -10.29
CA VAL A 122 4.47 1.02 -10.85
C VAL A 122 4.74 -0.33 -10.21
N LEU A 123 4.61 -0.45 -8.88
CA LEU A 123 4.76 -1.74 -8.19
C LEU A 123 3.75 -2.77 -8.69
N SER A 124 2.50 -2.39 -8.93
CA SER A 124 1.49 -3.28 -9.50
C SER A 124 1.95 -3.88 -10.83
N VAL A 125 2.46 -3.03 -11.73
CA VAL A 125 2.99 -3.45 -13.04
C VAL A 125 4.18 -4.40 -12.86
N VAL A 126 5.12 -4.07 -11.96
CA VAL A 126 6.27 -4.93 -11.67
C VAL A 126 5.82 -6.32 -11.20
N TYR A 127 4.91 -6.39 -10.23
CA TYR A 127 4.40 -7.67 -9.71
C TYR A 127 3.66 -8.45 -10.78
N TYR A 128 2.90 -7.77 -11.65
CA TYR A 128 2.21 -8.41 -12.75
C TYR A 128 3.16 -8.97 -13.80
N ILE A 129 4.20 -8.23 -14.20
CA ILE A 129 5.21 -8.68 -15.16
C ILE A 129 5.97 -9.90 -14.60
N PHE A 130 6.35 -9.86 -13.33
CA PHE A 130 7.09 -10.94 -12.67
C PHE A 130 6.19 -11.98 -12.01
N ARG A 131 4.90 -12.07 -12.38
CA ARG A 131 3.97 -13.02 -11.74
C ARG A 131 4.33 -14.48 -11.99
N LYS A 132 4.96 -14.79 -13.11
CA LYS A 132 5.44 -16.14 -13.47
C LYS A 132 6.95 -16.26 -13.21
N PRO A 133 7.42 -17.40 -12.67
CA PRO A 133 8.82 -17.76 -12.79
C PRO A 133 9.21 -17.78 -14.27
N LYS A 134 10.39 -17.25 -14.61
CA LYS A 134 10.94 -17.47 -15.94
C LYS A 134 11.24 -18.96 -16.08
N SER A 135 10.74 -19.59 -17.13
CA SER A 135 11.16 -20.95 -17.49
C SER A 135 12.67 -20.91 -17.74
N SER A 136 13.41 -21.75 -17.01
CA SER A 136 14.81 -22.06 -17.32
C SER A 136 14.93 -22.70 -18.70
#